data_AF-A0A6J7VJP4-F1
#
_entry.id   AF-A0A6J7VJP4-F1
#
_cell.length_a   1.000
_cell.length_b   1.000
_cell.length_c   1.000
_cell.angle_alpha   90.00
_cell.angle_beta   90.00
_cell.angle_gamma   90.00
#
_symmetry.space_group_name_H-M   'P 1'
#
loop_
_entity.id
_entity.type
_entity.pdbx_description
1 polymer ?
#
loop_
_entity_poly.entity_id
_entity_poly.type
_entity_poly.pdbx_seq_one_letter_code
_entity_poly.pdbx_strand_id
1 'polypeptide(L)'
;MAQALDDDGIPEGEEFDVNPPPEVWGRVAAQTMKQVMNQRIREAEREMKYEEYAGREGDIVTGIIQQTDARYTLLDLGRVEALMPQAEQVPYERPEPGARVKAYIVEVRKTAKGPQIVTSRTHPGLIKRLFELEVPEIADGVVEIKACAREPGARTKIAVLSNDSNVDPVGACVGARGARVRMVVNELRGEKIDIVPYSDEPADFVMKALSPAKVKEVRIHEDTGTAEVIVPDYQLSLAIGKEGQNARLAARLTGWRVDIKSETQLAEEEAYANQDWAEGEWVVDAESGEQVWQPAEGGEAMSAEAYAQAAEDLDENVAEAVAEAEVVVEAEAIVDAEEQVAEEESGSADPA
;
A
#
# COMPACT_ATOMS: atom_id res chain seq x y z
N MET A 1 -10.62 -58.40 -30.66
CA MET A 1 -11.39 -58.94 -31.80
C MET A 1 -10.46 -59.03 -33.00
N ALA A 2 -10.31 -60.23 -33.56
CA ALA A 2 -9.62 -60.44 -34.82
C ALA A 2 -10.48 -61.31 -35.74
N GLN A 3 -10.24 -61.23 -37.06
CA GLN A 3 -10.82 -62.10 -38.07
C GLN A 3 -9.67 -62.79 -38.82
N ALA A 4 -9.92 -64.00 -39.31
CA ALA A 4 -8.97 -64.66 -40.20
C ALA A 4 -8.92 -63.87 -41.53
N LEU A 5 -7.77 -63.86 -42.18
CA LEU A 5 -7.63 -63.28 -43.52
C LEU A 5 -7.55 -64.44 -44.52
N ASP A 6 -8.25 -64.31 -45.64
CA ASP A 6 -8.11 -65.24 -46.77
C ASP A 6 -6.78 -65.02 -47.52
N ASP A 7 -6.53 -65.84 -48.55
CA ASP A 7 -5.30 -65.81 -49.34
C ASP A 7 -5.08 -64.48 -50.10
N ASP A 8 -6.12 -63.66 -50.24
CA ASP A 8 -6.09 -62.32 -50.86
C ASP A 8 -6.00 -61.19 -49.80
N GLY A 9 -5.92 -61.55 -48.51
CA GLY A 9 -5.81 -60.59 -47.41
C GLY A 9 -7.13 -59.92 -47.03
N ILE A 10 -8.26 -60.54 -47.36
CA ILE A 10 -9.60 -60.05 -47.03
C ILE A 10 -10.10 -60.75 -45.75
N PRO A 11 -10.68 -60.02 -44.78
CA PRO A 11 -11.21 -60.62 -43.55
C PRO A 11 -12.37 -61.59 -43.81
N GLU A 12 -12.25 -62.83 -43.35
CA GLU A 12 -13.26 -63.89 -43.48
C GLU A 12 -13.54 -64.56 -42.11
N GLY A 13 -14.81 -64.88 -41.87
CA GLY A 13 -15.28 -65.60 -40.68
C GLY A 13 -15.87 -64.73 -39.57
N GLU A 14 -16.25 -65.37 -38.46
CA GLU A 14 -16.74 -64.67 -37.26
C GLU A 14 -15.58 -64.03 -36.49
N GLU A 15 -15.82 -62.82 -35.97
CA GLU A 15 -14.88 -62.16 -35.06
C GLU A 15 -14.70 -63.00 -33.80
N PHE A 16 -13.45 -63.36 -33.51
CA PHE A 16 -13.10 -64.03 -32.27
C PHE A 16 -12.29 -63.10 -31.37
N ASP A 17 -12.49 -63.26 -30.07
CA ASP A 17 -11.69 -62.51 -29.11
C ASP A 17 -10.27 -63.09 -29.04
N VAL A 18 -9.30 -62.28 -29.41
CA VAL A 18 -7.86 -62.57 -29.35
C VAL A 18 -7.23 -62.08 -28.05
N ASN A 19 -8.03 -61.58 -27.11
CA ASN A 19 -7.51 -61.28 -25.78
C ASN A 19 -6.93 -62.57 -25.17
N PRO A 20 -5.66 -62.55 -24.73
CA PRO A 20 -5.05 -63.72 -24.13
C PRO A 20 -5.84 -64.14 -22.87
N PRO A 21 -5.90 -65.46 -22.55
CA PRO A 21 -6.61 -65.95 -21.37
C PRO A 21 -6.16 -65.24 -20.08
N PRO A 22 -7.03 -65.05 -19.06
CA PRO A 22 -6.67 -64.37 -17.80
C PRO A 22 -5.45 -64.97 -17.08
N GLU A 23 -5.15 -66.24 -17.36
CA GLU A 23 -4.01 -67.00 -16.83
C GLU A 23 -2.66 -66.58 -17.43
N VAL A 24 -2.67 -65.96 -18.62
CA VAL A 24 -1.49 -65.40 -19.32
C VAL A 24 -1.17 -63.99 -18.80
N TRP A 25 -2.09 -63.36 -18.08
CA TRP A 25 -1.78 -62.19 -17.26
C TRP A 25 -0.97 -62.64 -16.05
N GLY A 26 0.31 -62.93 -16.29
CA GLY A 26 1.26 -63.30 -15.25
C GLY A 26 1.44 -62.18 -14.21
N ARG A 27 2.31 -62.45 -13.22
CA ARG A 27 2.71 -61.48 -12.18
C ARG A 27 3.05 -60.09 -12.73
N VAL A 28 3.69 -60.03 -13.91
CA VAL A 28 4.11 -58.80 -14.58
C VAL A 28 2.91 -57.97 -15.03
N ALA A 29 1.89 -58.58 -15.65
CA ALA A 29 0.69 -57.87 -16.09
C ALA A 29 -0.12 -57.31 -14.90
N ALA A 30 -0.24 -58.07 -13.81
CA ALA A 30 -0.88 -57.60 -12.58
C ALA A 30 -0.10 -56.44 -11.92
N GLN A 31 1.24 -56.49 -11.95
CA GLN A 31 2.09 -55.39 -11.46
C GLN A 31 1.96 -54.14 -12.33
N THR A 32 1.96 -54.29 -13.66
CA THR A 32 1.74 -53.18 -14.60
C THR A 32 0.34 -52.58 -14.45
N MET A 33 -0.70 -53.41 -14.30
CA MET A 33 -2.06 -52.94 -14.06
C MET A 33 -2.16 -52.16 -12.75
N LYS A 34 -1.54 -52.66 -11.66
CA LYS A 34 -1.46 -51.92 -10.39
C LYS A 34 -0.75 -50.58 -10.56
N GLN A 35 0.33 -50.52 -11.34
CA GLN A 35 1.07 -49.28 -11.60
C GLN A 35 0.22 -48.28 -12.40
N VAL A 36 -0.44 -48.72 -13.48
CA VAL A 36 -1.32 -47.89 -14.31
C VAL A 36 -2.54 -47.41 -13.51
N MET A 37 -3.12 -48.27 -12.68
CA MET A 37 -4.25 -47.90 -11.84
C MET A 37 -3.86 -46.88 -10.77
N ASN A 38 -2.72 -47.08 -10.10
CA ASN A 38 -2.18 -46.09 -9.16
C ASN A 38 -1.84 -44.76 -9.84
N GLN A 39 -1.35 -44.80 -11.09
CA GLN A 39 -1.10 -43.59 -11.87
C GLN A 39 -2.40 -42.85 -12.16
N ARG A 40 -3.45 -43.54 -12.64
CA ARG A 40 -4.76 -42.94 -12.89
C ARG A 40 -5.40 -42.38 -11.61
N ILE A 41 -5.26 -43.07 -10.48
CA ILE A 41 -5.74 -42.56 -9.18
C ILE A 41 -5.02 -41.26 -8.82
N ARG A 42 -3.70 -41.20 -8.95
CA ARG A 42 -2.92 -39.96 -8.68
C ARG A 42 -3.27 -38.83 -9.64
N GLU A 43 -3.51 -39.13 -10.91
CA GLU A 43 -3.94 -38.13 -11.89
C GLU A 43 -5.32 -37.57 -11.54
N ALA A 44 -6.27 -38.43 -11.18
CA ALA A 44 -7.60 -38.01 -10.72
C ALA A 44 -7.52 -37.18 -9.43
N GLU A 45 -6.71 -37.59 -8.46
CA GLU A 45 -6.47 -36.81 -7.23
C GLU A 45 -5.88 -35.43 -7.50
N ARG A 46 -4.94 -35.33 -8.44
CA ARG A 46 -4.33 -34.04 -8.82
C ARG A 46 -5.33 -33.12 -9.49
N GLU A 47 -6.18 -33.65 -10.35
CA GLU A 47 -7.20 -32.85 -11.03
C GLU A 47 -8.24 -32.35 -10.03
N MET A 48 -8.76 -33.22 -9.15
CA MET A 48 -9.69 -32.82 -8.08
C MET A 48 -9.09 -31.74 -7.17
N LYS A 49 -7.81 -31.86 -6.80
CA LYS A 49 -7.10 -30.86 -6.00
C LYS A 49 -6.93 -29.53 -6.73
N TYR A 50 -6.73 -29.55 -8.04
CA TYR A 50 -6.64 -28.32 -8.83
C TYR A 50 -8.01 -27.64 -8.93
N GLU A 51 -9.07 -28.39 -9.24
CA GLU A 51 -10.43 -27.86 -9.39
C GLU A 51 -10.92 -27.15 -8.12
N GLU A 52 -10.51 -27.61 -6.93
CA GLU A 52 -10.86 -26.97 -5.65
C GLU A 52 -10.30 -25.54 -5.50
N TYR A 53 -9.15 -25.26 -6.11
CA TYR A 53 -8.48 -23.95 -6.02
C TYR A 53 -8.48 -23.17 -7.34
N ALA A 54 -8.95 -23.79 -8.42
CA ALA A 54 -9.13 -23.12 -9.70
C ALA A 54 -10.13 -21.97 -9.54
N GLY A 55 -9.73 -20.77 -9.97
CA GLY A 55 -10.56 -19.56 -9.85
C GLY A 55 -10.61 -18.94 -8.45
N ARG A 56 -9.87 -19.47 -7.47
CA ARG A 56 -9.68 -18.85 -6.14
C ARG A 56 -8.48 -17.90 -6.09
N GLU A 57 -7.98 -17.49 -7.25
CA GLU A 57 -6.96 -16.46 -7.34
C GLU A 57 -7.51 -15.15 -6.76
N GLY A 58 -6.73 -14.55 -5.87
CA GLY A 58 -7.13 -13.37 -5.14
C GLY A 58 -8.05 -13.61 -3.94
N ASP A 59 -8.24 -14.85 -3.52
CA ASP A 59 -8.91 -15.23 -2.27
C ASP A 59 -7.90 -15.41 -1.11
N ILE A 60 -8.40 -15.50 0.12
CA ILE A 60 -7.62 -15.76 1.32
C ILE A 60 -7.75 -17.22 1.75
N VAL A 61 -6.63 -17.83 2.09
CA VAL A 61 -6.58 -19.19 2.63
C VAL A 61 -5.93 -19.21 4.00
N THR A 62 -6.39 -20.11 4.85
CA THR A 62 -5.76 -20.38 6.14
C THR A 62 -4.94 -21.65 6.02
N GLY A 63 -3.65 -21.57 6.31
CA GLY A 63 -2.73 -22.71 6.27
C GLY A 63 -1.95 -22.85 7.58
N ILE A 64 -1.40 -24.05 7.79
CA ILE A 64 -0.44 -24.33 8.87
C ILE A 64 0.96 -24.32 8.27
N ILE A 65 1.88 -23.56 8.86
CA ILE A 65 3.29 -23.58 8.43
C ILE A 65 3.87 -24.97 8.72
N GLN A 66 4.24 -25.72 7.69
CA GLN A 66 4.90 -27.01 7.86
C GLN A 66 6.42 -26.88 7.86
N GLN A 67 6.95 -26.16 6.88
CA GLN A 67 8.38 -26.02 6.68
C GLN A 67 8.72 -24.59 6.30
N THR A 68 9.76 -24.06 6.93
CA THR A 68 10.36 -22.77 6.59
C THR A 68 11.80 -23.03 6.15
N ASP A 69 12.15 -22.57 4.96
CA ASP A 69 13.53 -22.50 4.43
C ASP A 69 13.85 -21.03 4.09
N ALA A 70 15.12 -20.69 3.88
CA ALA A 70 15.55 -19.34 3.52
C ALA A 70 14.91 -18.84 2.22
N ARG A 71 14.51 -19.74 1.33
CA ARG A 71 13.97 -19.42 -0.01
C ARG A 71 12.45 -19.43 -0.09
N TYR A 72 11.78 -20.22 0.74
CA TYR A 72 10.33 -20.40 0.69
C TYR A 72 9.79 -20.99 2.00
N THR A 73 8.50 -20.79 2.22
CA THR A 73 7.74 -21.39 3.31
C THR A 73 6.61 -22.22 2.72
N LEU A 74 6.42 -23.43 3.21
CA LEU A 74 5.31 -24.32 2.82
C LEU A 74 4.18 -24.23 3.83
N LEU A 75 2.99 -23.97 3.31
CA LEU A 75 1.74 -23.93 4.05
C LEU A 75 0.91 -25.17 3.72
N ASP A 76 0.49 -25.90 4.74
CA ASP A 76 -0.45 -26.98 4.60
C ASP A 76 -1.88 -26.45 4.67
N LEU A 77 -2.61 -26.63 3.58
CA LEU A 77 -4.04 -26.31 3.47
C LEU A 77 -4.92 -27.55 3.75
N GLY A 78 -4.33 -28.65 4.23
CA GLY A 78 -4.95 -29.93 4.53
C GLY A 78 -4.95 -30.90 3.34
N ARG A 79 -5.35 -30.44 2.15
CA ARG A 79 -5.41 -31.27 0.93
C ARG A 79 -4.23 -31.04 -0.01
N VAL A 80 -3.72 -29.82 -0.04
CA VAL A 80 -2.67 -29.34 -0.95
C VAL A 80 -1.70 -28.48 -0.13
N GLU A 81 -0.43 -28.53 -0.51
CA GLU A 81 0.60 -27.63 0.01
C GLU A 81 0.64 -26.37 -0.86
N ALA A 82 0.60 -25.21 -0.21
CA ALA A 82 0.84 -23.92 -0.83
C ALA A 82 2.29 -23.49 -0.61
N LEU A 83 2.88 -22.88 -1.63
CA LEU A 83 4.22 -22.34 -1.62
C LEU A 83 4.16 -20.83 -1.39
N MET A 84 4.88 -20.34 -0.39
CA MET A 84 5.09 -18.91 -0.16
C MET A 84 6.57 -18.56 -0.44
N PRO A 85 6.89 -18.01 -1.62
CA PRO A 85 8.26 -17.60 -1.96
C PRO A 85 8.79 -16.53 -1.01
N GLN A 86 10.11 -16.41 -0.90
CA GLN A 86 10.74 -15.38 -0.04
C GLN A 86 10.28 -13.94 -0.38
N ALA A 87 10.07 -13.62 -1.65
CA ALA A 87 9.58 -12.31 -2.08
C ALA A 87 8.15 -12.00 -1.59
N GLU A 88 7.38 -13.04 -1.30
CA GLU A 88 6.00 -12.96 -0.84
C GLU A 88 5.88 -13.10 0.70
N GLN A 89 7.01 -13.20 1.38
CA GLN A 89 7.12 -13.23 2.84
C GLN A 89 7.42 -11.84 3.39
N VAL A 90 6.84 -11.52 4.54
CA VAL A 90 7.10 -10.24 5.21
C VAL A 90 8.51 -10.30 5.84
N PRO A 91 9.42 -9.35 5.54
CA PRO A 91 10.83 -9.45 5.95
C PRO A 91 11.09 -9.62 7.45
N TYR A 92 10.25 -9.02 8.30
CA TYR A 92 10.40 -9.05 9.76
C TYR A 92 9.51 -10.10 10.44
N GLU A 93 8.64 -10.78 9.68
CA GLU A 93 7.80 -11.85 10.20
C GLU A 93 8.62 -13.15 10.25
N ARG A 94 8.63 -13.79 11.42
CA ARG A 94 9.28 -15.10 11.59
C ARG A 94 8.21 -16.20 11.52
N PRO A 95 8.12 -16.95 10.41
CA PRO A 95 7.17 -18.05 10.32
C PRO A 95 7.59 -19.19 11.25
N GLU A 96 6.79 -19.42 12.29
CA GLU A 96 6.98 -20.51 13.24
C GLU A 96 6.33 -21.80 12.71
N PRO A 97 7.07 -22.93 12.66
CA PRO A 97 6.49 -24.22 12.30
C PRO A 97 5.31 -24.59 13.22
N GLY A 98 4.20 -25.01 12.64
CA GLY A 98 2.95 -25.34 13.34
C GLY A 98 2.02 -24.13 13.57
N ALA A 99 2.47 -22.89 13.32
CA ALA A 99 1.60 -21.74 13.44
C ALA A 99 0.57 -21.68 12.29
N ARG A 100 -0.64 -21.26 12.63
CA ARG A 100 -1.69 -20.96 11.65
C ARG A 100 -1.50 -19.54 11.14
N VAL A 101 -1.55 -19.37 9.83
CA VAL A 101 -1.45 -18.06 9.17
C VAL A 101 -2.45 -17.98 8.04
N LYS A 102 -3.01 -16.79 7.84
CA LYS A 102 -3.79 -16.48 6.64
C LYS A 102 -2.87 -15.93 5.55
N ALA A 103 -3.07 -16.35 4.30
CA ALA A 103 -2.28 -15.88 3.17
C ALA A 103 -3.18 -15.66 1.95
N TYR A 104 -2.78 -14.72 1.10
CA TYR A 104 -3.46 -14.37 -0.13
C TYR A 104 -3.01 -15.30 -1.25
N ILE A 105 -3.93 -15.87 -2.03
CA ILE A 105 -3.58 -16.67 -3.21
C ILE A 105 -3.20 -15.71 -4.34
N VAL A 106 -1.94 -15.74 -4.76
CA VAL A 106 -1.45 -14.94 -5.89
C VAL A 106 -1.80 -15.64 -7.20
N GLU A 107 -1.56 -16.94 -7.28
CA GLU A 107 -1.76 -17.72 -8.51
C GLU A 107 -1.92 -19.21 -8.21
N VAL A 108 -2.62 -19.91 -9.10
CA VAL A 108 -2.80 -21.37 -9.03
C VAL A 108 -2.36 -22.01 -10.35
N ARG A 109 -1.22 -22.70 -10.33
CA ARG A 109 -0.60 -23.30 -11.53
C ARG A 109 -0.75 -24.81 -11.55
N LYS A 110 -1.01 -25.39 -12.72
CA LYS A 110 -0.87 -26.84 -12.95
C LYS A 110 0.60 -27.17 -13.23
N THR A 111 1.20 -28.07 -12.45
CA THR A 111 2.55 -28.57 -12.70
C THR A 111 2.55 -30.08 -12.89
N ALA A 112 3.62 -30.64 -13.46
CA ALA A 112 3.77 -32.09 -13.62
C ALA A 112 3.75 -32.88 -12.30
N LYS A 113 4.02 -32.21 -11.17
CA LYS A 113 4.00 -32.79 -9.82
C LYS A 113 2.63 -32.68 -9.14
N GLY A 114 1.75 -31.81 -9.63
CA GLY A 114 0.43 -31.50 -9.06
C GLY A 114 0.08 -30.02 -9.16
N PRO A 115 -1.08 -29.59 -8.65
CA PRO A 115 -1.39 -28.17 -8.51
C PRO A 115 -0.40 -27.51 -7.55
N GLN A 116 0.11 -26.36 -7.95
CA GLN A 116 0.97 -25.52 -7.13
C GLN A 116 0.22 -24.21 -6.86
N ILE A 117 -0.09 -23.98 -5.60
CA ILE A 117 -0.76 -22.76 -5.14
C ILE A 117 0.33 -21.84 -4.61
N VAL A 118 0.49 -20.66 -5.19
CA VAL A 118 1.45 -19.66 -4.70
C VAL A 118 0.69 -18.66 -3.84
N THR A 119 1.18 -18.47 -2.62
CA THR A 119 0.55 -17.58 -1.64
C THR A 119 1.49 -16.45 -1.23
N SER A 120 0.89 -15.39 -0.69
CA SER A 120 1.57 -14.19 -0.26
C SER A 120 1.03 -13.63 1.04
N ARG A 121 1.95 -13.12 1.86
CA ARG A 121 1.62 -12.28 3.02
C ARG A 121 1.94 -10.80 2.80
N THR A 122 2.69 -10.45 1.75
CA THR A 122 3.06 -9.07 1.40
C THR A 122 2.03 -8.38 0.50
N HIS A 123 1.25 -9.15 -0.28
CA HIS A 123 0.34 -8.60 -1.27
C HIS A 123 -0.76 -7.69 -0.64
N PRO A 124 -1.07 -6.49 -1.19
CA PRO A 124 -2.11 -5.60 -0.66
C PRO A 124 -3.50 -6.22 -0.61
N GLY A 125 -3.79 -7.17 -1.52
CA GLY A 125 -5.05 -7.92 -1.54
C GLY A 125 -5.32 -8.71 -0.26
N LEU A 126 -4.28 -9.07 0.52
CA LEU A 126 -4.47 -9.69 1.84
C LEU A 126 -5.27 -8.76 2.78
N ILE A 127 -4.97 -7.46 2.76
CA ILE A 127 -5.65 -6.47 3.62
C ILE A 127 -7.13 -6.44 3.28
N LYS A 128 -7.46 -6.33 1.99
CA LYS A 128 -8.85 -6.30 1.53
C LYS A 128 -9.63 -7.53 2.01
N ARG A 129 -9.06 -8.73 1.85
CA ARG A 129 -9.70 -9.99 2.28
C ARG A 129 -9.79 -10.14 3.79
N LEU A 130 -8.81 -9.65 4.55
CA LEU A 130 -8.86 -9.68 6.01
C LEU A 130 -9.97 -8.75 6.54
N PHE A 131 -10.10 -7.56 5.97
CA PHE A 131 -11.18 -6.64 6.32
C PHE A 131 -12.55 -7.17 5.90
N GLU A 132 -12.67 -7.81 4.73
CA GLU A 132 -13.90 -8.47 4.29
C GLU A 132 -14.36 -9.58 5.24
N LEU A 133 -13.42 -10.31 5.88
CA LEU A 133 -13.75 -11.32 6.89
C LEU A 133 -14.17 -10.71 8.24
N GLU A 134 -13.63 -9.55 8.61
CA GLU A 134 -13.82 -8.94 9.93
C GLU A 134 -14.95 -7.91 9.97
N VAL A 135 -15.26 -7.27 8.84
CA VAL A 135 -16.21 -6.16 8.71
C VAL A 135 -17.38 -6.60 7.80
N PRO A 136 -18.56 -6.92 8.36
CA PRO A 136 -19.72 -7.34 7.58
C PRO A 136 -20.14 -6.33 6.52
N GLU A 137 -20.01 -5.03 6.83
CA GLU A 137 -20.38 -3.94 5.92
C GLU A 137 -19.52 -3.93 4.65
N ILE A 138 -18.28 -4.46 4.70
CA ILE A 138 -17.43 -4.65 3.52
C ILE A 138 -17.85 -5.89 2.72
N ALA A 139 -18.20 -6.98 3.40
CA ALA A 139 -18.69 -8.19 2.75
C ALA A 139 -20.02 -7.98 2.01
N ASP A 140 -20.90 -7.15 2.58
CA ASP A 140 -22.19 -6.79 1.99
C ASP A 140 -22.07 -5.70 0.90
N GLY A 141 -20.89 -5.10 0.73
CA GLY A 141 -20.63 -4.04 -0.24
C GLY A 141 -21.20 -2.67 0.15
N VAL A 142 -21.63 -2.49 1.41
CA VAL A 142 -22.06 -1.19 1.94
C VAL A 142 -20.85 -0.27 2.08
N VAL A 143 -19.73 -0.80 2.55
CA VAL A 143 -18.44 -0.09 2.64
C VAL A 143 -17.47 -0.70 1.65
N GLU A 144 -16.77 0.14 0.88
CA GLU A 144 -15.79 -0.29 -0.11
C GLU A 144 -14.40 0.26 0.23
N ILE A 145 -13.38 -0.60 0.16
CA ILE A 145 -11.97 -0.17 0.19
C ILE A 145 -11.59 0.31 -1.21
N LYS A 146 -11.47 1.62 -1.40
CA LYS A 146 -11.16 2.28 -2.68
C LYS A 146 -9.66 2.24 -3.02
N ALA A 147 -8.80 2.40 -2.02
CA ALA A 147 -7.36 2.40 -2.21
C ALA A 147 -6.64 1.76 -1.02
N CYS A 148 -5.47 1.18 -1.27
CA CYS A 148 -4.63 0.56 -0.25
C CYS A 148 -3.16 0.81 -0.59
N ALA A 149 -2.46 1.52 0.30
CA ALA A 149 -1.02 1.72 0.25
C ALA A 149 -0.38 0.94 1.40
N ARG A 150 0.49 -0.01 1.07
CA ARG A 150 1.06 -0.96 2.03
C ARG A 150 2.57 -1.00 1.99
N GLU A 151 3.19 -0.92 3.16
CA GLU A 151 4.57 -1.32 3.44
C GLU A 151 4.52 -2.54 4.38
N PRO A 152 4.64 -3.77 3.84
CA PRO A 152 4.37 -5.01 4.58
C PRO A 152 5.19 -5.16 5.86
N GLY A 153 4.52 -5.50 6.96
CA GLY A 153 5.15 -5.68 8.28
C GLY A 153 5.47 -4.39 9.02
N ALA A 154 5.23 -3.22 8.43
CA ALA A 154 5.44 -1.93 9.07
C ALA A 154 4.13 -1.16 9.22
N ARG A 155 3.59 -0.65 8.11
CA ARG A 155 2.42 0.23 8.12
C ARG A 155 1.64 0.15 6.81
N THR A 156 0.32 0.19 6.92
CA THR A 156 -0.62 0.20 5.81
C THR A 156 -1.62 1.33 6.00
N LYS A 157 -1.95 2.02 4.92
CA LYS A 157 -3.04 3.00 4.88
C LYS A 157 -4.09 2.51 3.89
N ILE A 158 -5.35 2.54 4.31
CA ILE A 158 -6.50 2.20 3.48
C ILE A 158 -7.48 3.36 3.40
N ALA A 159 -8.03 3.59 2.20
CA ALA A 159 -9.09 4.55 1.95
C ALA A 159 -10.42 3.83 1.79
N VAL A 160 -11.42 4.22 2.59
CA VAL A 160 -12.73 3.58 2.63
C VAL A 160 -13.84 4.55 2.27
N LEU A 161 -14.82 4.09 1.50
CA LEU A 161 -16.01 4.84 1.13
C LEU A 161 -17.25 4.05 1.57
N SER A 162 -18.28 4.73 2.06
CA SER A 162 -19.60 4.11 2.24
C SER A 162 -20.51 4.43 1.06
N ASN A 163 -21.18 3.42 0.54
CA ASN A 163 -22.26 3.55 -0.44
C ASN A 163 -23.59 3.92 0.21
N ASP A 164 -23.71 3.81 1.55
CA ASP A 164 -24.86 4.23 2.34
C ASP A 164 -24.49 5.44 3.21
N SER A 165 -25.21 6.55 3.05
CA SER A 165 -25.00 7.77 3.81
C SER A 165 -25.27 7.64 5.31
N ASN A 166 -25.98 6.59 5.74
CA ASN A 166 -26.26 6.33 7.16
C ASN A 166 -25.15 5.53 7.85
N VAL A 167 -24.15 5.05 7.10
CA VAL A 167 -23.06 4.22 7.62
C VAL A 167 -21.75 4.99 7.53
N ASP A 168 -21.10 5.18 8.67
CA ASP A 168 -19.73 5.71 8.71
C ASP A 168 -18.74 4.60 8.30
N PRO A 169 -18.01 4.75 7.17
CA PRO A 169 -17.10 3.73 6.69
C PRO A 169 -15.89 3.55 7.61
N VAL A 170 -15.40 4.60 8.27
CA VAL A 170 -14.24 4.52 9.18
C VAL A 170 -14.65 3.80 10.46
N GLY A 171 -15.75 4.23 11.09
CA GLY A 171 -16.31 3.60 12.28
C GLY A 171 -16.65 2.12 12.07
N ALA A 172 -17.20 1.75 10.91
CA ALA A 172 -17.46 0.35 10.56
C ALA A 172 -16.19 -0.50 10.53
N CYS A 173 -15.09 0.02 9.94
CA CYS A 173 -13.83 -0.71 9.84
C CYS A 173 -13.06 -0.76 11.17
N VAL A 174 -13.13 0.28 11.98
CA VAL A 174 -12.47 0.36 13.29
C VAL A 174 -13.20 -0.53 14.31
N GLY A 175 -14.53 -0.47 14.33
CA GLY A 175 -15.38 -1.16 15.29
C GLY A 175 -15.28 -0.56 16.71
N ALA A 176 -16.09 -1.09 17.64
CA ALA A 176 -16.13 -0.59 19.02
C ALA A 176 -14.72 -0.59 19.66
N ARG A 177 -14.22 0.60 20.05
CA ARG A 177 -12.86 0.80 20.60
C ARG A 177 -11.77 0.15 19.74
N GLY A 178 -11.89 0.19 18.41
CA GLY A 178 -10.90 -0.37 17.51
C GLY A 178 -10.80 -1.90 17.53
N ALA A 179 -11.83 -2.61 17.98
CA ALA A 179 -11.76 -4.07 18.10
C ALA A 179 -11.50 -4.76 16.76
N ARG A 180 -12.20 -4.37 15.69
CA ARG A 180 -12.11 -5.01 14.37
C ARG A 180 -10.75 -4.78 13.74
N VAL A 181 -10.30 -3.52 13.66
CA VAL A 181 -8.96 -3.19 13.13
C VAL A 181 -7.85 -3.87 13.92
N ARG A 182 -7.97 -3.99 15.26
CA ARG A 182 -6.99 -4.71 16.08
C ARG A 182 -6.91 -6.20 15.74
N MET A 183 -8.03 -6.86 15.40
CA MET A 183 -8.01 -8.25 14.96
C MET A 183 -7.22 -8.41 13.66
N VAL A 184 -7.37 -7.49 12.71
CA VAL A 184 -6.59 -7.48 11.47
C VAL A 184 -5.11 -7.20 11.73
N VAL A 185 -4.78 -6.20 12.57
CA VAL A 185 -3.40 -5.88 12.98
C VAL A 185 -2.72 -7.09 13.64
N ASN A 186 -3.44 -7.83 14.49
CA ASN A 186 -2.93 -9.02 15.16
C ASN A 186 -2.61 -10.15 14.18
N GLU A 187 -3.47 -10.36 13.16
CA GLU A 187 -3.23 -11.34 12.09
C GLU A 187 -1.99 -10.98 11.25
N LEU A 188 -1.72 -9.68 11.07
CA LEU A 188 -0.54 -9.14 10.39
C LEU A 188 0.69 -8.98 11.30
N ARG A 189 0.67 -9.57 12.50
CA ARG A 189 1.79 -9.55 13.46
C ARG A 189 2.26 -8.15 13.87
N GLY A 190 1.33 -7.21 13.99
CA GLY A 190 1.61 -5.86 14.49
C GLY A 190 1.88 -4.81 13.43
N GLU A 191 1.67 -5.12 12.13
CA GLU A 191 1.62 -4.10 11.07
C GLU A 191 0.55 -3.05 11.41
N LYS A 192 0.94 -1.77 11.52
CA LYS A 192 0.01 -0.70 11.87
C LYS A 192 -0.91 -0.38 10.69
N ILE A 193 -2.20 -0.14 10.95
CA ILE A 193 -3.17 0.18 9.91
C ILE A 193 -3.83 1.51 10.22
N ASP A 194 -3.74 2.45 9.28
CA ASP A 194 -4.50 3.70 9.30
C ASP A 194 -5.66 3.59 8.31
N ILE A 195 -6.84 4.02 8.76
CA ILE A 195 -8.08 3.96 7.98
C ILE A 195 -8.53 5.40 7.78
N VAL A 196 -8.67 5.81 6.53
CA VAL A 196 -9.07 7.18 6.18
C VAL A 196 -10.31 7.16 5.30
N PRO A 197 -11.20 8.16 5.42
CA PRO A 197 -12.31 8.29 4.48
C PRO A 197 -11.76 8.65 3.11
N TYR A 198 -12.26 7.98 2.08
CA TYR A 198 -12.00 8.34 0.69
C TYR A 198 -12.76 9.63 0.33
N SER A 199 -12.19 10.43 -0.56
CA SER A 199 -12.84 11.60 -1.15
C SER A 199 -12.51 11.66 -2.63
N ASP A 200 -13.47 12.07 -3.44
CA ASP A 200 -13.26 12.31 -4.87
C ASP A 200 -12.51 13.63 -5.12
N GLU A 201 -12.56 14.57 -4.16
CA GLU A 201 -11.85 15.83 -4.22
C GLU A 201 -10.37 15.64 -3.83
N PRO A 202 -9.39 15.86 -4.74
CA PRO A 202 -7.98 15.56 -4.47
C PRO A 202 -7.40 16.26 -3.25
N ALA A 203 -7.71 17.55 -3.05
CA ALA A 203 -7.18 18.32 -1.91
C ALA A 203 -7.62 17.71 -0.57
N ASP A 204 -8.92 17.42 -0.45
CA ASP A 204 -9.52 16.80 0.73
C ASP A 204 -9.03 15.36 0.92
N PHE A 205 -8.86 14.59 -0.16
CA PHE A 205 -8.34 13.23 -0.06
C PHE A 205 -6.88 13.19 0.41
N VAL A 206 -6.02 14.08 -0.08
CA VAL A 206 -4.62 14.22 0.37
C VAL A 206 -4.56 14.65 1.83
N MET A 207 -5.38 15.62 2.23
CA MET A 207 -5.51 16.07 3.61
C MET A 207 -5.85 14.88 4.55
N LYS A 208 -6.89 14.11 4.22
CA LYS A 208 -7.29 12.90 4.97
C LYS A 208 -6.21 11.83 4.95
N ALA A 209 -5.52 11.66 3.82
CA ALA A 209 -4.45 10.68 3.66
C ALA A 209 -3.22 10.95 4.53
N LEU A 210 -3.01 12.16 5.05
CA LEU A 210 -1.90 12.46 5.96
C LEU A 210 -2.20 12.20 7.45
N SER A 211 -3.46 11.88 7.78
CA SER A 211 -3.88 11.47 9.13
C SER A 211 -2.93 10.38 9.69
N PRO A 212 -2.37 10.55 10.90
CA PRO A 212 -2.86 11.37 12.00
C PRO A 212 -2.41 12.84 12.04
N ALA A 213 -1.57 13.30 11.11
CA ALA A 213 -1.17 14.70 11.07
C ALA A 213 -2.36 15.58 10.61
N LYS A 214 -2.62 16.67 11.33
CA LYS A 214 -3.51 17.75 10.92
C LYS A 214 -2.77 18.62 9.90
N VAL A 215 -3.51 18.99 8.87
CA VAL A 215 -3.03 19.77 7.73
C VAL A 215 -3.84 21.06 7.70
N LYS A 216 -3.18 22.19 7.47
CA LYS A 216 -3.85 23.49 7.39
C LYS A 216 -4.43 23.72 6.00
N GLU A 217 -3.61 23.48 4.97
CA GLU A 217 -3.97 23.74 3.58
C GLU A 217 -3.35 22.69 2.65
N VAL A 218 -4.05 22.38 1.57
CA VAL A 218 -3.52 21.56 0.46
C VAL A 218 -3.73 22.32 -0.85
N ARG A 219 -2.65 22.62 -1.55
CA ARG A 219 -2.63 23.25 -2.88
C ARG A 219 -2.32 22.18 -3.92
N ILE A 220 -3.26 21.95 -4.84
CA ILE A 220 -3.13 20.95 -5.90
C ILE A 220 -2.56 21.59 -7.16
N HIS A 221 -1.42 21.09 -7.60
CA HIS A 221 -0.74 21.50 -8.82
C HIS A 221 -0.96 20.42 -9.90
N GLU A 222 -2.07 20.51 -10.63
CA GLU A 222 -2.50 19.52 -11.62
C GLU A 222 -1.45 19.27 -12.72
N ASP A 223 -0.78 20.33 -13.19
CA ASP A 223 0.22 20.26 -14.26
C ASP A 223 1.41 19.36 -13.90
N THR A 224 1.78 19.31 -12.61
CA THR A 224 2.92 18.54 -12.13
C THR A 224 2.52 17.25 -11.41
N GLY A 225 1.22 17.04 -11.17
CA GLY A 225 0.72 15.94 -10.34
C GLY A 225 1.21 16.02 -8.89
N THR A 226 1.44 17.24 -8.38
CA THR A 226 1.96 17.48 -7.02
C THR A 226 0.87 18.09 -6.14
N ALA A 227 0.76 17.60 -4.91
CA ALA A 227 -0.02 18.20 -3.85
C ALA A 227 0.96 18.82 -2.85
N GLU A 228 0.97 20.15 -2.80
CA GLU A 228 1.71 20.91 -1.80
C GLU A 228 0.85 21.04 -0.55
N VAL A 229 1.39 20.57 0.57
CA VAL A 229 0.67 20.42 1.83
C VAL A 229 1.35 21.30 2.87
N ILE A 230 0.57 22.21 3.44
CA ILE A 230 1.02 23.09 4.49
C ILE A 230 0.53 22.54 5.83
N VAL A 231 1.48 22.32 6.73
CA VAL A 231 1.22 21.81 8.08
C VAL A 231 1.82 22.75 9.12
N PRO A 232 1.26 22.83 10.32
CA PRO A 232 1.92 23.55 11.41
C PRO A 232 3.32 22.97 11.69
N ASP A 233 4.26 23.81 12.11
CA ASP A 233 5.66 23.43 12.32
C ASP A 233 5.82 22.24 13.28
N TYR A 234 5.02 22.21 14.35
CA TYR A 234 5.01 21.11 15.32
C TYR A 234 4.52 19.77 14.73
N GLN A 235 3.81 19.78 13.60
CA GLN A 235 3.31 18.60 12.90
C GLN A 235 4.16 18.16 11.72
N LEU A 236 5.13 18.97 11.26
CA LEU A 236 5.97 18.67 10.10
C LEU A 236 6.61 17.27 10.18
N SER A 237 7.23 16.96 11.31
CA SER A 237 7.87 15.67 11.55
C SER A 237 6.86 14.50 11.55
N LEU A 238 5.66 14.71 12.09
CA LEU A 238 4.60 13.70 12.10
C LEU A 238 4.03 13.46 10.70
N ALA A 239 3.81 14.54 9.94
CA ALA A 239 3.28 14.52 8.59
C ALA A 239 4.22 13.79 7.62
N ILE A 240 5.53 14.04 7.72
CA ILE A 240 6.56 13.30 6.99
C ILE A 240 6.62 11.85 7.48
N GLY A 241 6.64 11.67 8.81
CA GLY A 241 6.77 10.37 9.48
C GLY A 241 8.20 9.82 9.46
N LYS A 242 8.42 8.74 10.20
CA LYS A 242 9.73 8.08 10.28
C LYS A 242 10.21 7.66 8.89
N GLU A 243 11.38 8.14 8.46
CA GLU A 243 11.96 7.89 7.13
C GLU A 243 11.03 8.29 5.96
N GLY A 244 10.13 9.26 6.18
CA GLY A 244 9.15 9.69 5.18
C GLY A 244 8.04 8.67 4.92
N GLN A 245 7.86 7.68 5.81
CA GLN A 245 6.88 6.61 5.60
C GLN A 245 5.44 7.12 5.46
N ASN A 246 5.04 8.12 6.25
CA ASN A 246 3.66 8.62 6.21
C ASN A 246 3.38 9.34 4.89
N ALA A 247 4.26 10.28 4.51
CA ALA A 247 4.17 10.97 3.22
C ALA A 247 4.20 10.01 2.03
N ARG A 248 5.05 8.98 2.05
CA ARG A 248 5.15 7.97 0.99
C ARG A 248 3.89 7.11 0.88
N LEU A 249 3.32 6.70 2.01
CA LEU A 249 2.06 5.95 2.03
C LEU A 249 0.90 6.81 1.55
N ALA A 250 0.82 8.08 1.97
CA ALA A 250 -0.18 9.02 1.49
C ALA A 250 -0.07 9.24 -0.03
N ALA A 251 1.14 9.48 -0.54
CA ALA A 251 1.39 9.64 -1.98
C ALA A 251 0.99 8.39 -2.79
N ARG A 252 1.30 7.18 -2.30
CA ARG A 252 0.87 5.93 -2.94
C ARG A 252 -0.63 5.69 -2.86
N LEU A 253 -1.28 6.19 -1.80
CA LEU A 253 -2.72 6.02 -1.59
C LEU A 253 -3.54 6.94 -2.50
N THR A 254 -3.11 8.20 -2.63
CA THR A 254 -3.81 9.24 -3.40
C THR A 254 -3.39 9.27 -4.86
N GLY A 255 -2.19 8.77 -5.18
CA GLY A 255 -1.59 8.85 -6.51
C GLY A 255 -0.91 10.20 -6.80
N TRP A 256 -0.89 11.13 -5.83
CA TRP A 256 -0.26 12.44 -5.95
C TRP A 256 1.14 12.45 -5.34
N ARG A 257 2.06 13.22 -5.91
CA ARG A 257 3.33 13.53 -5.22
C ARG A 257 3.03 14.48 -4.07
N VAL A 258 3.24 14.04 -2.83
CA VAL A 258 2.97 14.86 -1.65
C VAL A 258 4.24 15.58 -1.23
N ASP A 259 4.22 16.90 -1.32
CA ASP A 259 5.27 17.80 -0.83
C ASP A 259 4.77 18.49 0.43
N ILE A 260 5.52 18.41 1.54
CA ILE A 260 5.06 18.87 2.85
C ILE A 260 5.97 20.00 3.31
N LYS A 261 5.39 21.16 3.58
CA LYS A 261 6.08 22.35 4.09
C LYS A 261 5.45 22.79 5.40
N SER A 262 6.26 23.39 6.27
CA SER A 262 5.73 24.10 7.42
C SER A 262 5.24 25.51 7.05
N GLU A 263 4.49 26.13 7.95
CA GLU A 263 4.00 27.49 7.76
C GLU A 263 5.16 28.48 7.68
N THR A 264 6.16 28.31 8.55
CA THR A 264 7.38 29.13 8.54
C THR A 264 8.11 29.01 7.20
N GLN A 265 8.24 27.78 6.66
CA GLN A 265 8.88 27.57 5.35
C GLN A 265 8.11 28.23 4.21
N LEU A 266 6.77 28.20 4.25
CA LEU A 266 5.96 28.89 3.25
C LEU A 266 6.11 30.41 3.38
N ALA A 267 6.09 30.94 4.61
CA ALA A 267 6.22 32.37 4.86
C ALA A 267 7.60 32.90 4.41
N GLU A 268 8.67 32.13 4.65
CA GLU A 268 10.00 32.42 4.11
C GLU A 268 9.97 32.48 2.58
N GLU A 269 9.46 31.45 1.91
CA GLU A 269 9.37 31.41 0.45
C GLU A 269 8.53 32.56 -0.14
N GLU A 270 7.39 32.88 0.47
CA GLU A 270 6.52 34.00 0.06
C GLU A 270 7.19 35.37 0.30
N ALA A 271 7.97 35.53 1.37
CA ALA A 271 8.73 36.74 1.64
C ALA A 271 9.84 36.97 0.61
N TYR A 272 10.59 35.91 0.26
CA TYR A 272 11.60 35.98 -0.81
C TYR A 272 10.99 36.17 -2.19
N ALA A 273 9.81 35.59 -2.46
CA ALA A 273 9.14 35.69 -3.76
C ALA A 273 8.49 37.06 -4.01
N ASN A 274 8.00 37.72 -2.97
CA ASN A 274 7.41 39.06 -3.07
C ASN A 274 8.45 40.20 -3.09
N GLN A 275 9.73 39.87 -2.93
CA GLN A 275 10.80 40.83 -3.22
C GLN A 275 11.00 40.92 -4.73
N ASP A 276 10.51 42.01 -5.32
CA ASP A 276 10.92 42.46 -6.63
C ASP A 276 12.43 42.67 -6.59
N TRP A 277 13.18 41.68 -7.09
CA TRP A 277 14.54 41.91 -7.51
C TRP A 277 14.45 42.97 -8.60
N ALA A 278 14.92 44.19 -8.32
CA ALA A 278 15.09 45.16 -9.38
C ALA A 278 16.00 44.53 -10.43
N GLU A 279 15.44 44.06 -11.55
CA GLU A 279 16.23 43.61 -12.69
C GLU A 279 17.22 44.74 -12.99
N GLY A 280 18.50 44.42 -13.17
CA GLY A 280 19.54 45.42 -13.30
C GLY A 280 20.81 44.82 -13.84
N GLU A 281 21.74 45.66 -14.26
CA GLU A 281 23.04 45.24 -14.77
C GLU A 281 24.16 45.93 -14.00
N TRP A 282 25.26 45.21 -13.79
CA TRP A 282 26.50 45.81 -13.31
C TRP A 282 27.16 46.58 -14.45
N VAL A 283 27.21 47.90 -14.31
CA VAL A 283 27.85 48.80 -15.27
C VAL A 283 29.10 49.39 -14.62
N VAL A 284 30.15 49.59 -15.40
CA VAL A 284 31.35 50.30 -14.92
C VAL A 284 31.11 51.79 -15.11
N ASP A 285 31.13 52.55 -14.01
CA ASP A 285 30.96 53.99 -14.05
C ASP A 285 32.13 54.64 -14.82
N ALA A 286 31.80 55.50 -15.80
CA ALA A 286 32.78 56.08 -16.70
C ALA A 286 33.66 57.17 -16.04
N GLU A 287 33.25 57.74 -14.90
CA GLU A 287 33.99 58.76 -14.16
C GLU A 287 34.81 58.18 -13.01
N SER A 288 34.30 57.19 -12.27
CA SER A 288 35.01 56.59 -11.13
C SER A 288 35.78 55.30 -11.47
N GLY A 289 35.39 54.59 -12.53
CA GLY A 289 35.94 53.27 -12.88
C GLY A 289 35.49 52.14 -11.95
N GLU A 290 34.56 52.40 -11.04
CA GLU A 290 34.01 51.43 -10.10
C GLU A 290 32.79 50.69 -10.69
N GLN A 291 32.54 49.47 -10.21
CA GLN A 291 31.35 48.72 -10.58
C GLN A 291 30.15 49.25 -9.81
N VAL A 292 29.14 49.72 -10.54
CA VAL A 292 27.87 50.21 -10.00
C VAL A 292 26.72 49.36 -10.54
N TRP A 293 25.79 49.02 -9.67
CA TRP A 293 24.56 48.33 -10.01
C TRP A 293 23.54 49.35 -10.56
N GLN A 294 23.09 49.15 -11.79
CA GLN A 294 22.09 50.02 -12.41
C GLN A 294 20.73 49.30 -12.52
N PRO A 295 19.70 49.76 -11.80
CA PRO A 295 18.34 49.21 -11.91
C PRO A 295 17.76 49.46 -13.32
N ALA A 296 17.15 48.44 -13.91
CA ALA A 296 16.54 48.47 -15.24
C ALA A 296 15.35 49.44 -15.35
N GLU A 297 14.71 49.77 -14.22
CA GLU A 297 13.65 50.79 -14.16
C GLU A 297 14.17 52.24 -14.25
N GLY A 298 15.49 52.45 -14.34
CA GLY A 298 16.10 53.76 -14.59
C GLY A 298 16.36 54.59 -13.32
N GLY A 299 16.59 53.94 -12.18
CA GLY A 299 16.96 54.58 -10.91
C GLY A 299 18.43 55.04 -10.84
N GLU A 300 18.79 55.69 -9.72
CA GLU A 300 20.18 56.05 -9.43
C GLU A 300 21.04 54.79 -9.28
N ALA A 301 22.25 54.80 -9.87
CA ALA A 301 23.17 53.66 -9.82
C ALA A 301 23.73 53.50 -8.40
N MET A 302 23.69 52.28 -7.87
CA MET A 302 24.17 51.95 -6.52
C MET A 302 25.59 51.41 -6.56
N SER A 303 26.44 51.81 -5.62
CA SER A 303 27.78 51.23 -5.49
C SER A 303 27.71 49.79 -5.00
N ALA A 304 28.76 49.00 -5.24
CA ALA A 304 28.82 47.62 -4.78
C ALA A 304 28.67 47.47 -3.25
N GLU A 305 29.18 48.43 -2.47
CA GLU A 305 29.00 48.46 -1.01
C GLU A 305 27.55 48.77 -0.62
N ALA A 306 26.91 49.73 -1.30
CA ALA A 306 25.51 50.06 -1.04
C ALA A 306 24.56 48.92 -1.44
N TYR A 307 24.89 48.17 -2.49
CA TYR A 307 24.15 46.97 -2.89
C TYR A 307 24.30 45.83 -1.87
N ALA A 308 25.52 45.60 -1.38
CA ALA A 308 25.77 44.59 -0.35
C ALA A 308 25.05 44.93 0.97
N GLN A 309 25.03 46.21 1.33
CA GLN A 309 24.35 46.68 2.53
C GLN A 309 22.82 46.60 2.40
N ALA A 310 22.27 46.94 1.23
CA ALA A 310 20.86 46.73 0.94
C ALA A 310 20.47 45.23 0.96
N ALA A 311 21.37 44.34 0.50
CA ALA A 311 21.16 42.89 0.58
C ALA A 311 21.19 42.38 2.04
N GLU A 312 22.09 42.89 2.88
CA GLU A 312 22.10 42.58 4.31
C GLU A 312 20.86 43.12 5.03
N ASP A 313 20.43 44.35 4.74
CA ASP A 313 19.20 44.94 5.28
C ASP A 313 17.96 44.13 4.83
N LEU A 314 17.97 43.56 3.61
CA LEU A 314 16.92 42.69 3.11
C LEU A 314 16.88 41.34 3.85
N ASP A 315 18.03 40.71 4.07
CA ASP A 315 18.12 39.49 4.88
C ASP A 315 17.61 39.74 6.31
N GLU A 316 17.91 40.90 6.91
CA GLU A 316 17.37 41.30 8.21
C GLU A 316 15.85 41.51 8.17
N ASN A 317 15.32 42.17 7.13
CA ASN A 317 13.87 42.38 6.97
C ASN A 317 13.11 41.05 6.74
N VAL A 318 13.67 40.12 5.98
CA VAL A 318 13.08 38.78 5.80
C VAL A 318 13.12 38.03 7.14
N ALA A 319 14.24 38.07 7.86
CA ALA A 319 14.33 37.46 9.18
C ALA A 319 13.33 38.05 10.18
N GLU A 320 13.08 39.36 10.13
CA GLU A 320 12.08 40.02 10.98
C GLU A 320 10.65 39.60 10.62
N ALA A 321 10.30 39.54 9.33
CA ALA A 321 8.99 39.08 8.88
C ALA A 321 8.74 37.60 9.24
N VAL A 322 9.76 36.76 9.13
CA VAL A 322 9.70 35.34 9.52
C VAL A 322 9.57 35.19 11.03
N ALA A 323 10.28 36.01 11.82
CA ALA A 323 10.14 36.02 13.27
C ALA A 323 8.75 36.50 13.72
N GLU A 324 8.18 37.51 13.06
CA GLU A 324 6.78 37.92 13.32
C GLU A 324 5.80 36.78 12.98
N ALA A 325 6.01 36.07 11.88
CA ALA A 325 5.21 34.90 11.53
C ALA A 325 5.37 33.76 12.56
N GLU A 326 6.58 33.44 13.01
CA GLU A 326 6.83 32.45 14.07
C GLU A 326 6.07 32.79 15.36
N VAL A 327 6.04 34.06 15.77
CA VAL A 327 5.31 34.49 16.99
C VAL A 327 3.80 34.27 16.83
N VAL A 328 3.24 34.52 15.64
CA VAL A 328 1.83 34.26 15.35
C VAL A 328 1.55 32.76 15.35
N VAL A 329 2.43 31.96 14.76
CA VAL A 329 2.32 30.48 14.73
C VAL A 329 2.41 29.88 16.14
N GLU A 330 3.34 30.35 16.98
CA GLU A 330 3.42 29.92 18.39
C GLU A 330 2.15 30.28 19.16
N ALA A 331 1.59 31.48 18.93
CA ALA A 331 0.34 31.88 19.55
C ALA A 331 -0.85 31.00 19.10
N GLU A 332 -0.99 30.70 17.80
CA GLU A 332 -2.02 29.79 17.29
C GLU A 332 -1.85 28.36 17.86
N ALA A 333 -0.62 27.86 17.95
CA ALA A 333 -0.34 26.53 18.50
C ALA A 333 -0.71 26.39 19.98
N ILE A 334 -0.55 27.45 20.77
CA ILE A 334 -0.98 27.48 22.19
C ILE A 334 -2.50 27.42 22.29
N VAL A 335 -3.21 28.19 21.45
CA VAL A 335 -4.69 28.20 21.43
C VAL A 335 -5.25 26.84 21.01
N ASP A 336 -4.69 26.24 19.96
CA ASP A 336 -5.05 24.89 19.48
C ASP A 336 -4.79 23.80 20.53
N ALA A 337 -3.76 23.96 21.36
CA ALA A 337 -3.45 23.05 22.46
C ALA A 337 -4.45 23.21 23.62
N GLU A 338 -4.84 24.44 23.96
CA GLU A 338 -5.85 24.71 24.99
C GLU A 338 -7.24 24.18 24.59
N GLU A 339 -7.61 24.29 23.32
CA GLU A 339 -8.90 23.80 22.81
C GLU A 339 -8.96 22.26 22.82
N GLN A 340 -7.84 21.59 22.53
CA GLN A 340 -7.74 20.13 22.63
C GLN A 340 -7.87 19.61 24.08
N VAL A 341 -7.28 20.31 25.05
CA VAL A 341 -7.42 19.97 26.48
C VAL A 341 -8.88 20.17 26.93
N ALA A 342 -9.55 21.21 26.44
CA ALA A 342 -10.95 21.46 26.75
C ALA A 342 -11.90 20.40 26.17
N GLU A 343 -11.66 19.91 24.95
CA GLU A 343 -12.43 18.80 24.37
C GLU A 343 -12.25 17.49 25.14
N GLU A 344 -11.03 17.16 25.58
CA GLU A 344 -10.76 15.97 26.39
C GLU A 344 -11.40 16.04 27.79
N GLU A 345 -11.45 17.21 28.44
CA GLU A 345 -12.11 17.37 29.74
C GLU A 345 -13.64 17.29 29.63
N SER A 346 -14.23 17.87 28.58
CA SER A 346 -15.69 17.85 28.36
C SER A 346 -16.25 16.46 28.03
N GLY A 347 -15.43 15.57 27.47
CA GLY A 347 -15.80 14.18 27.15
C GLY A 347 -15.85 13.24 28.36
N SER A 348 -15.38 13.68 29.54
CA SER A 348 -15.30 12.87 30.76
C SER A 348 -16.46 13.07 31.76
N ALA A 349 -17.43 13.94 31.45
CA ALA A 349 -18.60 14.17 32.29
C ALA A 349 -19.64 13.05 32.14
N ASP A 350 -19.48 11.96 32.92
CA ASP A 350 -20.50 10.93 33.13
C ASP A 350 -21.79 11.58 33.69
N PRO A 351 -22.96 11.43 33.05
CA PRO A 351 -24.21 11.77 33.69
C PRO A 351 -24.63 10.62 34.61
N ALA A 352 -24.82 10.95 35.89
CA ALA A 352 -25.28 10.07 36.95
C ALA A 352 -26.67 9.46 36.74
#